data_AF-A0A9Q9ZE55-F1
#
_entry.id   AF-A0A9Q9ZE55-F1
#
_cell.length_a   1.000
_cell.length_b   1.000
_cell.length_c   1.000
_cell.angle_alpha   90.00
_cell.angle_beta   90.00
_cell.angle_gamma   90.00
#
_symmetry.space_group_name_H-M   'P 1'
#
loop_
_entity.id
_entity.type
_entity.pdbx_description
1 polymer ?
#
loop_
_entity_poly.entity_id
_entity_poly.type
_entity_poly.pdbx_seq_one_letter_code
_entity_poly.pdbx_strand_id
1 'polypeptide(L)'
;MADMSQEEMIIKANQLTDESLESTKRMVQMTEESLNVGVKTMTMLDEQGEKLKNVEKEMDQINQDMKQAQKNLNELSKCCGLCLCPFNRLKSTENYWRKKQVKTPKESKQNIVSSQPTVVHDGQAPTGPYIKRITNNDREDEMEDNLRQVGNHVEILKNMALDFDDKIEDHIEKTANINDKIATITSEVAAVEKQARKHQ
;
A
#
# COMPACT_ATOMS: atom_id res chain seq x y z
N MET A 1 35.26 -33.68 -30.63
CA MET A 1 34.88 -33.35 -29.24
C MET A 1 35.86 -34.11 -28.36
N ALA A 2 36.68 -33.42 -27.57
CA ALA A 2 37.64 -34.08 -26.70
C ALA A 2 36.87 -34.88 -25.65
N ASP A 3 37.14 -36.18 -25.57
CA ASP A 3 36.56 -37.08 -24.59
C ASP A 3 37.15 -36.72 -23.22
N MET A 4 36.29 -36.23 -22.32
CA MET A 4 36.69 -35.77 -20.99
C MET A 4 37.08 -37.00 -20.16
N SER A 5 38.25 -36.95 -19.51
CA SER A 5 38.68 -38.04 -18.63
C SER A 5 37.66 -38.24 -17.49
N GLN A 6 37.48 -39.48 -17.03
CA GLN A 6 36.64 -39.76 -15.86
C GLN A 6 37.07 -38.94 -14.63
N GLU A 7 38.37 -38.69 -14.46
CA GLU A 7 38.90 -37.85 -13.39
C GLU A 7 38.47 -36.39 -13.54
N GLU A 8 38.53 -35.83 -14.75
CA GLU A 8 38.08 -34.47 -15.04
C GLU A 8 36.58 -34.31 -14.81
N MET A 9 35.80 -35.34 -15.14
CA MET A 9 34.35 -35.36 -14.90
C MET A 9 34.02 -35.33 -13.40
N ILE A 10 34.76 -36.09 -12.58
CA ILE A 10 34.57 -36.11 -11.11
C ILE A 10 34.95 -34.76 -10.49
N ILE A 11 36.07 -34.17 -10.91
CA ILE A 11 36.50 -32.84 -10.42
C ILE A 11 35.43 -31.81 -10.73
N LYS A 12 34.91 -31.81 -11.97
CA LYS A 12 33.86 -30.89 -12.40
C LYS A 12 32.54 -31.11 -11.63
N ALA A 13 32.16 -32.35 -11.36
CA ALA A 13 30.95 -32.66 -10.60
C ALA A 13 31.02 -32.16 -9.15
N ASN A 14 32.18 -32.30 -8.49
CA ASN A 14 32.41 -31.77 -7.15
C ASN A 14 32.35 -30.24 -7.17
N GLN A 15 33.00 -29.60 -8.14
CA GLN A 15 32.97 -28.14 -8.27
C GLN A 15 31.54 -27.61 -8.45
N LEU A 16 30.73 -28.24 -9.32
CA LEU A 16 29.33 -27.85 -9.51
C LEU A 16 28.48 -28.03 -8.24
N THR A 17 28.76 -29.08 -7.46
CA THR A 17 28.09 -29.31 -6.17
C THR A 17 28.42 -28.19 -5.18
N ASP A 18 29.70 -27.82 -5.06
CA ASP A 18 30.15 -26.77 -4.15
C ASP A 18 29.60 -25.39 -4.58
N GLU A 19 29.59 -25.09 -5.88
CA GLU A 19 29.00 -23.87 -6.43
C GLU A 19 27.48 -23.80 -6.17
N SER A 20 26.79 -24.93 -6.27
CA SER A 20 25.36 -25.03 -5.97
C SER A 20 25.09 -24.79 -4.49
N LEU A 21 25.89 -25.38 -3.59
CA LEU A 21 25.80 -25.15 -2.15
C LEU A 21 26.00 -23.68 -1.80
N GLU A 22 27.03 -23.05 -2.34
CA GLU A 22 27.26 -21.61 -2.14
C GLU A 22 26.11 -20.76 -2.69
N SER A 23 25.45 -21.20 -3.78
CA SER A 23 24.23 -20.55 -4.26
C SER A 23 23.08 -20.67 -3.26
N THR A 24 22.90 -21.83 -2.62
CA THR A 24 21.86 -22.00 -1.58
C THR A 24 22.09 -21.10 -0.37
N LYS A 25 23.35 -20.94 0.06
CA LYS A 25 23.70 -20.00 1.15
C LYS A 25 23.37 -18.56 0.79
N ARG A 26 23.71 -18.12 -0.43
CA ARG A 26 23.35 -16.77 -0.91
C ARG A 26 21.84 -16.56 -0.97
N MET A 27 21.06 -17.58 -1.34
CA MET A 27 19.60 -17.49 -1.33
C MET A 27 19.05 -17.32 0.09
N VAL A 28 19.55 -18.08 1.06
CA VAL A 28 19.18 -17.92 2.48
C VAL A 28 19.44 -16.48 2.94
N GLN A 29 20.67 -15.98 2.74
CA GLN A 29 21.04 -14.62 3.12
C GLN A 29 20.13 -13.57 2.46
N MET A 30 19.91 -13.67 1.15
CA MET A 30 19.08 -12.72 0.41
C MET A 30 17.62 -12.71 0.91
N THR A 31 17.07 -13.88 1.19
CA THR A 31 15.70 -13.98 1.72
C THR A 31 15.59 -13.44 3.14
N GLU A 32 16.59 -13.68 4.00
CA GLU A 32 16.65 -13.12 5.35
C GLU A 32 16.77 -11.58 5.34
N GLU A 33 17.63 -11.03 4.48
CA GLU A 33 17.76 -9.58 4.29
C GLU A 33 16.43 -8.99 3.79
N SER A 34 15.77 -9.66 2.84
CA SER A 34 14.47 -9.25 2.31
C SER A 34 13.38 -9.28 3.39
N LEU A 35 13.40 -10.27 4.29
CA LEU A 35 12.47 -10.34 5.43
C LEU A 35 12.66 -9.14 6.37
N ASN A 36 13.90 -8.79 6.70
CA ASN A 36 14.21 -7.65 7.57
C ASN A 36 13.74 -6.34 6.95
N VAL A 37 13.98 -6.14 5.64
CA VAL A 37 13.46 -4.99 4.91
C VAL A 37 11.93 -5.00 4.92
N GLY A 38 11.30 -6.15 4.68
CA GLY A 38 9.84 -6.32 4.76
C GLY A 38 9.27 -5.89 6.10
N VAL A 39 9.83 -6.36 7.21
CA VAL A 39 9.40 -5.96 8.56
C VAL A 39 9.49 -4.44 8.76
N LYS A 40 10.59 -3.82 8.34
CA LYS A 40 10.75 -2.35 8.43
C LYS A 40 9.69 -1.62 7.59
N THR A 41 9.44 -2.10 6.37
CA THR A 41 8.41 -1.55 5.50
C THR A 41 7.03 -1.67 6.13
N MET A 42 6.71 -2.81 6.77
CA MET A 42 5.44 -3.00 7.47
C MET A 42 5.23 -1.96 8.57
N THR A 43 6.24 -1.74 9.41
CA THR A 43 6.20 -0.72 10.47
C THR A 43 6.02 0.69 9.88
N MET A 44 6.71 1.00 8.78
CA MET A 44 6.56 2.31 8.12
C MET A 44 5.15 2.49 7.55
N LEU A 45 4.54 1.44 6.99
CA LEU A 45 3.15 1.50 6.51
C LEU A 45 2.19 1.73 7.69
N ASP A 46 2.37 1.06 8.82
CA ASP A 46 1.54 1.29 10.02
C ASP A 46 1.62 2.75 10.51
N GLU A 47 2.84 3.29 10.62
CA GLU A 47 3.04 4.69 11.00
C GLU A 47 2.40 5.67 10.00
N GLN A 48 2.50 5.39 8.70
CA GLN A 48 1.83 6.20 7.67
C GLN A 48 0.31 6.13 7.78
N GLY A 49 -0.24 4.96 8.07
CA GLY A 49 -1.66 4.76 8.30
C GLY A 49 -2.20 5.59 9.47
N GLU A 50 -1.46 5.63 10.59
CA GLU A 50 -1.82 6.48 11.73
C GLU A 50 -1.70 7.98 11.41
N LYS A 51 -0.68 8.38 10.64
CA LYS A 51 -0.58 9.76 10.17
C LYS A 51 -1.78 10.15 9.30
N LEU A 52 -2.20 9.30 8.36
CA LEU A 52 -3.39 9.56 7.55
C LEU A 52 -4.65 9.68 8.39
N LYS A 53 -4.84 8.83 9.41
CA LYS A 53 -5.96 8.96 10.36
C LYS A 53 -5.95 10.30 11.11
N ASN A 54 -4.78 10.78 11.52
CA ASN A 54 -4.67 12.07 12.19
C ASN A 54 -4.99 13.24 11.24
N VAL A 55 -4.45 13.20 10.02
CA VAL A 55 -4.77 14.20 8.99
C VAL A 55 -6.27 14.21 8.69
N GLU A 56 -6.91 13.05 8.58
CA GLU A 56 -8.35 12.97 8.36
C GLU A 56 -9.15 13.65 9.49
N LYS A 57 -8.78 13.41 10.75
CA LYS A 57 -9.40 14.05 11.92
C LYS A 57 -9.19 15.57 11.94
N GLU A 58 -7.99 16.03 11.59
CA GLU A 58 -7.70 17.46 11.48
C GLU A 58 -8.55 18.11 10.39
N MET A 59 -8.75 17.46 9.25
CA MET A 59 -9.65 17.94 8.20
C MET A 59 -11.10 18.01 8.68
N ASP A 60 -11.57 17.04 9.45
CA ASP A 60 -12.91 17.09 10.05
C ASP A 60 -13.06 18.25 11.04
N GLN A 61 -12.03 18.53 11.84
CA GLN A 61 -12.02 19.68 12.75
C GLN A 61 -12.07 21.00 11.97
N ILE A 62 -11.23 21.16 10.93
CA ILE A 62 -11.23 22.37 10.10
C ILE A 62 -12.60 22.57 9.46
N ASN A 63 -13.23 21.52 8.95
CA ASN A 63 -14.57 21.61 8.38
C ASN A 63 -15.62 22.08 9.41
N GLN A 64 -15.52 21.64 10.67
CA GLN A 64 -16.40 22.13 11.74
C GLN A 64 -16.13 23.60 12.06
N ASP A 65 -14.86 24.00 12.14
CA ASP A 65 -14.45 25.37 12.41
C ASP A 65 -14.91 26.32 11.29
N MET A 66 -14.82 25.88 10.03
CA MET A 66 -15.31 26.64 8.87
C MET A 66 -16.83 26.86 8.92
N LYS A 67 -17.60 25.83 9.29
CA LYS A 67 -19.05 25.97 9.51
C LYS A 67 -19.37 26.94 10.64
N GLN A 68 -18.60 26.92 11.73
CA GLN A 68 -18.80 27.85 12.83
C GLN A 68 -18.43 29.29 12.43
N ALA A 69 -17.32 29.49 11.70
CA ALA A 69 -16.94 30.79 11.17
C ALA A 69 -18.04 31.36 10.26
N GLN A 70 -18.62 30.54 9.38
CA GLN A 70 -19.73 30.95 8.53
C GLN A 70 -20.97 31.35 9.34
N LYS A 71 -21.33 30.62 10.40
CA LYS A 71 -22.42 31.01 11.31
C LYS A 71 -22.15 32.35 11.98
N ASN A 72 -20.95 32.55 12.50
CA ASN A 72 -20.57 33.80 13.17
C ASN A 72 -20.64 34.99 12.19
N LEU A 73 -20.18 34.84 10.95
CA LEU A 73 -20.33 35.87 9.92
C LEU A 73 -21.79 36.15 9.58
N ASN A 74 -22.63 35.11 9.51
CA ASN A 74 -24.07 35.27 9.30
C ASN A 74 -24.74 35.99 10.47
N GLU A 75 -24.35 35.73 11.71
CA GLU A 75 -24.85 36.44 12.90
C GLU A 75 -24.40 37.90 12.92
N LEU A 76 -23.12 38.18 12.60
CA LEU A 76 -22.62 39.54 12.44
C LEU A 76 -23.39 40.32 11.37
N SER A 77 -23.73 39.67 10.25
CA SER A 77 -24.55 40.29 9.21
C SER A 77 -25.96 40.68 9.70
N LYS A 78 -26.50 39.96 10.69
CA LYS A 78 -27.81 40.24 11.31
C LYS A 78 -27.73 41.27 12.44
N CYS A 79 -26.58 41.39 13.11
CA CYS A 79 -26.32 42.33 14.21
C CYS A 79 -26.09 43.79 13.75
N CYS A 80 -26.12 44.08 12.45
CA CYS A 80 -26.31 45.46 11.94
C CYS A 80 -27.74 46.01 12.21
N GLY A 81 -28.33 45.66 13.35
CA GLY A 81 -29.71 45.97 13.78
C GLY A 81 -29.91 47.34 14.41
N LEU A 82 -29.06 48.33 14.09
CA LEU A 82 -29.33 49.76 14.33
C LEU A 82 -28.95 50.63 13.12
N CYS A 83 -28.80 50.03 11.94
CA CYS A 83 -28.58 50.76 10.70
C CYS A 83 -29.54 50.22 9.62
N LEU A 84 -30.23 51.14 8.94
CA LEU A 84 -31.20 50.91 7.87
C LEU A 84 -30.52 50.29 6.63
N CYS A 85 -30.18 49.00 6.66
CA CYS A 85 -29.80 48.27 5.45
C CYS A 85 -31.08 47.76 4.75
N PRO A 86 -31.45 48.30 3.57
CA PRO A 86 -32.64 47.86 2.86
C PRO A 86 -32.47 46.41 2.40
N PHE A 87 -33.44 45.59 2.80
CA PHE A 87 -33.62 44.20 2.43
C PHE A 87 -33.30 43.91 0.96
N ASN A 88 -32.23 43.15 0.72
CA ASN A 88 -32.26 42.15 -0.34
C ASN A 88 -32.48 40.79 0.31
N ARG A 89 -33.76 40.41 0.42
CA ARG A 89 -34.18 39.03 0.68
C ARG A 89 -33.65 38.16 -0.47
N LEU A 90 -32.44 37.62 -0.34
CA LEU A 90 -32.10 36.42 -1.09
C LEU A 90 -32.97 35.30 -0.54
N LYS A 91 -33.89 34.84 -1.38
CA LYS A 91 -34.75 33.70 -1.13
C LYS A 91 -33.85 32.51 -0.73
N SER A 92 -34.25 31.86 0.35
CA SER A 92 -33.80 30.52 0.71
C SER A 92 -33.89 29.62 -0.52
N THR A 93 -32.75 29.20 -1.05
CA THR A 93 -32.66 27.97 -1.85
C THR A 93 -32.32 26.84 -0.89
N GLU A 94 -33.27 26.54 -0.03
CA GLU A 94 -33.53 25.17 0.39
C GLU A 94 -33.69 24.34 -0.90
N ASN A 95 -33.05 23.17 -0.94
CA ASN A 95 -32.90 22.24 -2.06
C ASN A 95 -31.61 22.37 -2.91
N TYR A 96 -30.47 22.00 -2.32
CA TYR A 96 -29.40 21.33 -3.06
C TYR A 96 -28.93 20.05 -2.34
N TRP A 97 -29.89 19.25 -1.86
CA TRP A 97 -29.68 17.91 -1.32
C TRP A 97 -30.39 16.85 -2.16
N ARG A 98 -30.29 16.91 -3.51
CA ARG A 98 -30.68 15.79 -4.40
C ARG A 98 -30.25 16.01 -5.86
N LYS A 99 -29.06 15.52 -6.21
CA LYS A 99 -28.66 14.88 -7.49
C LYS A 99 -27.19 15.16 -7.81
N LYS A 100 -26.32 14.24 -7.38
CA LYS A 100 -25.42 13.55 -8.31
C LYS A 100 -25.02 12.23 -7.68
N GLN A 101 -25.87 11.22 -7.82
CA GLN A 101 -25.38 9.84 -7.90
C GLN A 101 -24.58 9.77 -9.20
N VAL A 102 -23.27 9.96 -9.11
CA VAL A 102 -22.38 9.50 -10.18
C VAL A 102 -22.14 8.04 -9.89
N LYS A 103 -22.77 7.20 -10.71
CA LYS A 103 -22.50 5.77 -10.76
C LYS A 103 -21.01 5.60 -11.04
N THR A 104 -20.34 4.87 -10.15
CA THR A 104 -19.03 4.29 -10.39
C THR A 104 -19.10 3.42 -11.65
N PRO A 105 -18.28 3.67 -12.69
CA PRO A 105 -17.94 2.61 -13.63
C PRO A 105 -17.08 1.60 -12.86
N LYS A 106 -17.60 0.39 -12.70
CA LYS A 106 -16.79 -0.77 -12.37
C LYS A 106 -15.82 -0.98 -13.53
N GLU A 107 -14.60 -0.49 -13.41
CA GLU A 107 -13.54 -0.87 -14.33
C GLU A 107 -12.98 -2.22 -13.93
N SER A 108 -13.08 -3.11 -14.89
CA SER A 108 -12.63 -4.49 -14.87
C SER A 108 -11.15 -4.58 -14.54
N LYS A 109 -10.87 -5.43 -13.55
CA LYS A 109 -9.59 -6.10 -13.27
C LYS A 109 -8.71 -6.17 -14.53
N GLN A 110 -7.66 -5.35 -14.56
CA GLN A 110 -6.57 -5.54 -15.51
C GLN A 110 -5.77 -6.76 -15.06
N ASN A 111 -5.85 -7.82 -15.87
CA ASN A 111 -4.98 -8.98 -15.76
C ASN A 111 -3.54 -8.51 -16.04
N ILE A 112 -2.76 -8.34 -14.98
CA ILE A 112 -1.31 -8.24 -15.08
C ILE A 112 -0.81 -9.64 -15.39
N VAL A 113 -0.42 -9.85 -16.64
CA VAL A 113 0.23 -11.07 -17.09
C VAL A 113 1.63 -11.11 -16.47
N SER A 114 1.79 -11.83 -15.37
CA SER A 114 3.10 -12.27 -14.90
C SER A 114 3.59 -13.36 -15.87
N SER A 115 4.32 -12.94 -16.91
CA SER A 115 5.07 -13.87 -17.76
C SER A 115 6.37 -14.25 -17.05
N GLN A 116 6.25 -14.97 -15.93
CA GLN A 116 7.35 -15.74 -15.37
C GLN A 116 7.12 -17.19 -15.82
N PRO A 117 8.13 -17.90 -16.35
CA PRO A 117 7.94 -19.27 -16.83
C PRO A 117 7.38 -20.12 -15.71
N THR A 118 6.10 -20.48 -15.86
CA THR A 118 5.35 -21.31 -14.92
C THR A 118 5.83 -22.74 -15.09
N VAL A 119 6.65 -23.22 -14.16
CA VAL A 119 6.68 -24.65 -13.86
C VAL A 119 5.37 -24.92 -13.14
N VAL A 120 4.44 -25.58 -13.82
CA VAL A 120 3.16 -26.00 -13.26
C VAL A 120 3.47 -27.01 -12.17
N HIS A 121 3.42 -26.59 -10.90
CA HIS A 121 3.22 -27.51 -9.79
C HIS A 121 2.07 -26.99 -8.96
N ASP A 122 1.04 -27.82 -8.89
CA ASP A 122 -0.17 -27.63 -8.11
C ASP A 122 0.19 -27.23 -6.67
N GLY A 123 -0.66 -26.43 -6.02
CA GLY A 123 -0.38 -25.71 -4.75
C GLY A 123 -0.07 -26.56 -3.50
N GLN A 124 0.44 -27.77 -3.66
CA GLN A 124 1.18 -28.49 -2.63
C GLN A 124 2.64 -27.99 -2.60
N ALA A 125 3.09 -27.54 -1.44
CA ALA A 125 4.53 -27.52 -1.14
C ALA A 125 5.12 -28.88 -1.55
N PRO A 126 6.28 -28.93 -2.23
CA PRO A 126 6.83 -30.19 -2.68
C PRO A 126 6.99 -31.10 -1.46
N THR A 127 6.17 -32.15 -1.37
CA THR A 127 6.20 -33.11 -0.27
C THR A 127 7.40 -34.06 -0.38
N GLY A 128 8.39 -33.69 -1.19
CA GLY A 128 9.62 -34.41 -1.44
C GLY A 128 10.82 -33.48 -1.30
N PRO A 129 12.03 -34.05 -1.19
CA PRO A 129 13.24 -33.27 -1.03
C PRO A 129 13.43 -32.30 -2.21
N TYR A 130 13.85 -31.07 -1.90
CA TYR A 130 14.13 -30.01 -2.87
C TYR A 130 15.27 -30.39 -3.81
N ILE A 131 16.23 -31.20 -3.34
CA ILE A 131 17.32 -31.73 -4.16
C ILE A 131 17.23 -33.24 -4.35
N LYS A 132 17.58 -33.68 -5.56
CA LYS A 132 17.80 -35.10 -5.82
C LYS A 132 19.18 -35.48 -5.29
N ARG A 133 19.21 -36.35 -4.28
CA ARG A 133 20.45 -36.90 -3.71
C ARG A 133 21.16 -37.79 -4.74
N ILE A 134 22.46 -37.55 -4.97
CA ILE A 134 23.29 -38.32 -5.90
C ILE A 134 24.43 -38.99 -5.13
N THR A 135 25.14 -38.21 -4.34
CA THR A 135 26.29 -38.65 -3.56
C THR A 135 25.95 -38.94 -2.11
N ASN A 136 24.78 -38.46 -1.63
CA ASN A 136 24.27 -38.63 -0.28
C ASN A 136 25.31 -38.25 0.79
N ASN A 137 25.89 -37.06 0.62
CA ASN A 137 26.89 -36.47 1.50
C ASN A 137 26.33 -35.29 2.29
N ASP A 138 27.09 -34.83 3.28
CA ASP A 138 26.70 -33.72 4.16
C ASP A 138 26.42 -32.41 3.40
N ARG A 139 27.03 -32.20 2.22
CA ARG A 139 26.78 -31.00 1.39
C ARG A 139 25.39 -31.01 0.79
N GLU A 140 24.94 -32.17 0.33
CA GLU A 140 23.57 -32.36 -0.15
C GLU A 140 22.57 -32.16 1.01
N ASP A 141 22.87 -32.66 2.21
CA ASP A 141 22.05 -32.41 3.40
C ASP A 141 21.96 -30.91 3.75
N GLU A 142 23.07 -30.18 3.69
CA GLU A 142 23.11 -28.73 3.92
C GLU A 142 22.33 -27.96 2.84
N MET A 143 22.47 -28.34 1.56
CA MET A 143 21.71 -27.74 0.46
C MET A 143 20.20 -27.91 0.64
N GLU A 144 19.75 -29.10 1.05
CA GLU A 144 18.36 -29.39 1.34
C GLU A 144 17.84 -28.53 2.51
N ASP A 145 18.65 -28.36 3.55
CA ASP A 145 18.32 -27.51 4.69
C ASP A 145 18.17 -26.03 4.31
N ASN A 146 19.14 -25.50 3.56
CA ASN A 146 19.13 -24.14 3.05
C ASN A 146 17.89 -23.87 2.18
N LEU A 147 17.55 -24.80 1.28
CA LEU A 147 16.38 -24.66 0.40
C LEU A 147 15.06 -24.75 1.17
N ARG A 148 14.98 -25.57 2.23
CA ARG A 148 13.82 -25.59 3.11
C ARG A 148 13.65 -24.27 3.86
N GLN A 149 14.75 -23.69 4.36
CA GLN A 149 14.72 -22.36 4.99
C GLN A 149 14.27 -21.28 4.00
N VAL A 150 14.82 -21.27 2.79
CA VAL A 150 14.39 -20.36 1.71
C VAL A 150 12.91 -20.52 1.41
N GLY A 151 12.39 -21.76 1.32
CA GLY A 151 10.97 -22.02 1.11
C GLY A 151 10.10 -21.35 2.17
N ASN A 152 10.47 -21.50 3.45
CA ASN A 152 9.76 -20.85 4.56
C ASN A 152 9.86 -19.32 4.48
N HIS A 153 11.05 -18.76 4.19
CA HIS A 153 11.22 -17.32 4.06
C HIS A 153 10.39 -16.74 2.91
N VAL A 154 10.31 -17.45 1.77
CA VAL A 154 9.49 -17.04 0.62
C VAL A 154 8.00 -17.08 0.96
N GLU A 155 7.54 -18.05 1.75
CA GLU A 155 6.15 -18.05 2.24
C GLU A 155 5.85 -16.85 3.13
N ILE A 156 6.74 -16.50 4.06
CA ILE A 156 6.60 -15.31 4.90
C ILE A 156 6.63 -14.03 4.04
N LEU A 157 7.56 -13.92 3.08
CA LEU A 157 7.63 -12.80 2.15
C LEU A 157 6.34 -12.65 1.33
N LYS A 158 5.75 -13.76 0.89
CA LYS A 158 4.45 -13.76 0.21
C LYS A 158 3.35 -13.22 1.10
N ASN A 159 3.26 -13.67 2.34
CA ASN A 159 2.24 -13.18 3.28
C ASN A 159 2.42 -11.69 3.57
N MET A 160 3.66 -11.22 3.79
CA MET A 160 3.93 -9.78 3.94
C MET A 160 3.57 -8.97 2.69
N ALA A 161 3.78 -9.52 1.50
CA ALA A 161 3.39 -8.83 0.26
C ALA A 161 1.87 -8.67 0.14
N LEU A 162 1.09 -9.68 0.58
CA LEU A 162 -0.37 -9.58 0.65
C LEU A 162 -0.80 -8.53 1.69
N ASP A 163 -0.18 -8.56 2.88
CA ASP A 163 -0.47 -7.57 3.93
C ASP A 163 -0.08 -6.14 3.50
N PHE A 164 0.96 -5.97 2.70
CA PHE A 164 1.32 -4.67 2.11
C PHE A 164 0.27 -4.20 1.12
N ASP A 165 -0.23 -5.09 0.27
CA ASP A 165 -1.27 -4.78 -0.73
C ASP A 165 -2.52 -4.25 -0.03
N ASP A 166 -3.02 -4.99 0.97
CA ASP A 166 -4.18 -4.59 1.78
C ASP A 166 -3.97 -3.22 2.46
N LYS A 167 -2.81 -2.98 3.08
CA LYS A 167 -2.51 -1.69 3.73
C LYS A 167 -2.41 -0.54 2.73
N ILE A 168 -1.86 -0.79 1.55
CA ILE A 168 -1.73 0.23 0.51
C ILE A 168 -3.12 0.58 -0.04
N GLU A 169 -3.98 -0.41 -0.28
CA GLU A 169 -5.38 -0.17 -0.67
C GLU A 169 -6.12 0.69 0.36
N ASP A 170 -5.99 0.35 1.65
CA ASP A 170 -6.53 1.16 2.77
C ASP A 170 -6.01 2.61 2.77
N HIS A 171 -4.72 2.79 2.49
CA HIS A 171 -4.11 4.12 2.43
C HIS A 171 -4.59 4.93 1.21
N ILE A 172 -4.80 4.27 0.06
CA ILE A 172 -5.34 4.89 -1.15
C ILE A 172 -6.76 5.41 -0.88
N GLU A 173 -7.61 4.60 -0.25
CA GLU A 173 -8.98 5.02 0.09
C GLU A 173 -8.97 6.22 1.05
N LYS A 174 -8.19 6.16 2.14
CA LYS A 174 -8.06 7.28 3.09
C LYS A 174 -7.57 8.55 2.41
N THR A 175 -6.58 8.43 1.53
CA THR A 175 -6.02 9.57 0.79
C THR A 175 -7.07 10.19 -0.13
N ALA A 176 -7.88 9.38 -0.82
CA ALA A 176 -8.97 9.87 -1.66
C ALA A 176 -10.00 10.65 -0.84
N ASN A 177 -10.43 10.10 0.31
CA ASN A 177 -11.36 10.78 1.22
C ASN A 177 -10.78 12.10 1.77
N ILE A 178 -9.51 12.12 2.17
CA ILE A 178 -8.83 13.35 2.61
C ILE A 178 -8.84 14.40 1.49
N ASN A 179 -8.55 14.00 0.24
CA ASN A 179 -8.57 14.92 -0.90
C ASN A 179 -9.96 15.52 -1.15
N ASP A 180 -11.02 14.71 -1.04
CA ASP A 180 -12.40 15.19 -1.17
C ASP A 180 -12.78 16.19 -0.05
N LYS A 181 -12.34 15.92 1.19
CA LYS A 181 -12.50 16.85 2.32
C LYS A 181 -11.75 18.17 2.08
N ILE A 182 -10.50 18.10 1.60
CA ILE A 182 -9.69 19.28 1.27
C ILE A 182 -10.37 20.13 0.20
N ALA A 183 -10.89 19.51 -0.87
CA ALA A 183 -11.59 20.24 -1.93
C ALA A 183 -12.83 20.98 -1.39
N THR A 184 -13.58 20.34 -0.49
CA THR A 184 -14.75 20.94 0.17
C THR A 184 -14.34 22.13 1.05
N ILE A 185 -13.38 21.91 1.96
CA ILE A 185 -12.87 22.94 2.87
C ILE A 185 -12.33 24.14 2.09
N THR A 186 -11.58 23.90 1.01
CA THR A 186 -11.03 24.97 0.17
C THR A 186 -12.13 25.85 -0.42
N SER A 187 -13.22 25.24 -0.88
CA SER A 187 -14.39 25.97 -1.37
C SER A 187 -15.10 26.76 -0.26
N GLU A 188 -15.23 26.19 0.94
CA GLU A 188 -15.85 26.87 2.08
C GLU A 188 -15.01 28.06 2.57
N VAL A 189 -13.68 27.90 2.65
CA VAL A 189 -12.73 28.98 2.98
C VAL A 189 -12.89 30.14 2.01
N ALA A 190 -12.88 29.88 0.70
CA ALA A 190 -13.04 30.93 -0.31
C ALA A 190 -14.39 31.67 -0.17
N ALA A 191 -15.47 30.95 0.18
CA ALA A 191 -16.78 31.56 0.41
C ALA A 191 -16.81 32.45 1.67
N VAL A 192 -16.23 31.95 2.78
CA VAL A 192 -16.12 32.67 4.05
C VAL A 192 -15.25 33.93 3.89
N GLU A 193 -14.11 33.84 3.21
CA GLU A 193 -13.26 35.00 2.92
C GLU A 193 -14.01 36.06 2.11
N LYS A 194 -14.76 35.65 1.07
CA LYS A 194 -15.56 36.57 0.26
C LYS A 194 -16.66 37.25 1.09
N GLN A 195 -17.26 36.55 2.06
CA GLN A 195 -18.25 37.12 2.95
C GLN A 195 -17.61 38.08 3.96
N ALA A 196 -16.48 37.71 4.57
CA ALA A 196 -15.75 38.56 5.52
C ALA A 196 -15.34 39.90 4.90
N ARG A 197 -14.88 39.91 3.64
CA ARG A 197 -14.55 41.14 2.90
C ARG A 197 -15.72 42.09 2.70
N LYS A 198 -16.98 41.62 2.77
CA LYS A 198 -18.17 42.49 2.70
C LYS A 198 -18.46 43.22 4.01
N HIS A 199 -17.82 42.79 5.10
CA HIS A 199 -18.00 43.34 6.45
C HIS A 199 -16.78 44.13 6.94
N GLN A 200 -15.73 44.26 6.11
CA GLN A 200 -14.69 45.28 6.25
C GLN A 200 -15.17 46.58 5.61
#